data_AF-A0A9P4I3A4-F1
#
_entry.id   AF-A0A9P4I3A4-F1
#
_cell.length_a   1.000
_cell.length_b   1.000
_cell.length_c   1.000
_cell.angle_alpha   90.00
_cell.angle_beta   90.00
_cell.angle_gamma   90.00
#
_symmetry.space_group_name_H-M   'P 1'
#
loop_
_entity.id
_entity.type
_entity.pdbx_description
1 polymer ?
#
loop_
_entity_poly.entity_id
_entity_poly.type
_entity_poly.pdbx_seq_one_letter_code
_entity_poly.pdbx_strand_id
1 'polypeptide(L)'
;MSSRSDLPPNLIEHLRSVLIDLCEHPYPYVSNPPAAPKRASVALIIRISPDYAYWPPKESEQSYVNIQNESVRERLERFFAQDWVKHGDPEVLFIKRSSRKEDKWSSHVAFPGGRRDPEDEDDKAAAIRESCEEVGIDLSEENAIAAGNLAQRVVTTSWGKTPLMVLCPYVFVVAKHDIAPLRLQPSEVASAHWVSLRALLSPSQRTVELVDVANRYKKDLRRWHNHLLLGEMVFAAVRLIPSESIYSTSQAGFIPEDPKRAPIFYKLRRWLSNDPLPAPSLDVPLHLWGLTLGVMADFLDLLPPHNAIRLWIYPTFTAYDLQFILWALSYRFRARKEKFLLQGIADMGSPITLEEGAQAVPIRNESFANPQLPDADAPSYGEAGIEGLGLGTGRAFQQMRGSRSDAVGSLLEGYYDYIRHSITVTLFTRTAVAATLVVLFVRKRRRI
;
A
#
# COMPACT_ATOMS: atom_id res chain seq x y z
N MET A 1 31.82 4.80 18.15
CA MET A 1 31.62 5.54 16.89
C MET A 1 31.30 4.53 15.81
N SER A 2 30.02 4.20 15.63
CA SER A 2 29.58 3.11 14.74
C SER A 2 28.39 3.58 13.92
N SER A 3 28.51 3.43 12.60
CA SER A 3 27.50 3.48 11.54
C SER A 3 26.52 4.67 11.51
N ARG A 4 26.94 5.78 10.88
CA ARG A 4 26.02 6.52 10.01
C ARG A 4 25.70 5.59 8.84
N SER A 5 24.60 4.85 8.98
CA SER A 5 24.02 3.99 7.95
C SER A 5 23.79 4.79 6.67
N ASP A 6 24.02 4.14 5.52
CA ASP A 6 23.88 4.62 4.14
C ASP A 6 22.50 5.23 3.83
N LEU A 7 22.22 6.42 4.36
CA LEU A 7 21.11 7.28 3.98
C LEU A 7 21.61 8.28 2.95
N PRO A 8 20.79 8.64 1.94
CA PRO A 8 21.18 9.68 1.02
C PRO A 8 21.43 10.97 1.84
N PRO A 9 22.61 11.60 1.71
CA PRO A 9 22.77 12.95 2.25
C PRO A 9 21.63 13.81 1.68
N ASN A 10 20.93 14.52 2.56
CA ASN A 10 19.87 15.48 2.23
C ASN A 10 18.44 14.91 2.04
N LEU A 11 17.99 13.91 2.81
CA LEU A 11 16.58 13.42 2.75
C LEU A 11 15.54 14.56 2.86
N ILE A 12 15.77 15.55 3.74
CA ILE A 12 14.89 16.72 3.89
C ILE A 12 14.82 17.56 2.62
N GLU A 13 15.95 17.80 1.94
CA GLU A 13 15.96 18.59 0.70
C GLU A 13 15.23 17.87 -0.43
N HIS A 14 15.40 16.55 -0.53
CA HIS A 14 14.67 15.74 -1.51
C HIS A 14 13.17 15.73 -1.20
N LEU A 15 12.80 15.59 0.07
CA LEU A 15 11.40 15.67 0.50
C LEU A 15 10.80 17.04 0.13
N ARG A 16 11.52 18.14 0.38
CA ARG A 16 11.10 19.49 -0.04
C ARG A 16 10.84 19.54 -1.55
N SER A 17 11.80 19.08 -2.36
CA SER A 17 11.68 19.08 -3.82
C SER A 17 10.49 18.25 -4.31
N VAL A 18 10.27 17.06 -3.73
CA VAL A 18 9.12 16.20 -4.06
C VAL A 18 7.80 16.87 -3.72
N LEU A 19 7.69 17.50 -2.54
CA LEU A 19 6.44 18.15 -2.12
C LEU A 19 6.12 19.40 -2.95
N ILE A 20 7.13 20.18 -3.34
CA ILE A 20 6.95 21.31 -4.26
C ILE A 20 6.47 20.81 -5.62
N ASP A 21 7.10 19.77 -6.15
CA ASP A 21 6.74 19.20 -7.43
C ASP A 21 5.34 18.54 -7.42
N LEU A 22 4.91 17.92 -6.32
CA LEU A 22 3.53 17.44 -6.16
C LEU A 22 2.50 18.58 -6.18
N CYS A 23 2.88 19.75 -5.66
CA CYS A 23 2.03 20.94 -5.68
C CYS A 23 1.93 21.55 -7.08
N GLU A 24 3.03 21.62 -7.83
CA GLU A 24 3.07 22.19 -9.18
C GLU A 24 2.52 21.23 -10.24
N HIS A 25 2.69 19.93 -10.04
CA HIS A 25 2.30 18.86 -10.97
C HIS A 25 1.42 17.79 -10.29
N PRO A 26 0.16 18.12 -9.96
CA PRO A 26 -0.76 17.20 -9.32
C PRO A 26 -1.10 16.01 -10.22
N TYR A 27 -1.35 14.85 -9.61
CA TYR A 27 -1.76 13.66 -10.35
C TYR A 27 -3.17 13.84 -10.93
N PRO A 28 -3.45 13.26 -12.12
CA PRO A 28 -4.75 13.39 -12.76
C PRO A 28 -5.86 12.77 -11.92
N TYR A 29 -7.04 13.39 -11.97
CA TYR A 29 -8.25 12.85 -11.36
C TYR A 29 -8.72 11.59 -12.11
N VAL A 30 -9.08 10.55 -11.36
CA VAL A 30 -9.63 9.30 -11.89
C VAL A 30 -11.13 9.28 -11.64
N SER A 31 -11.93 9.24 -12.71
CA SER A 31 -13.39 9.15 -12.63
C SER A 31 -13.86 7.80 -12.08
N ASN A 32 -15.03 7.82 -11.41
CA ASN A 32 -15.63 6.60 -10.89
C ASN A 32 -16.05 5.66 -12.03
N PRO A 33 -15.73 4.36 -11.94
CA PRO A 33 -16.30 3.36 -12.83
C PRO A 33 -17.82 3.31 -12.68
N PRO A 34 -18.60 3.04 -13.75
CA PRO A 34 -20.07 2.95 -13.67
C PRO A 34 -20.56 1.94 -12.62
N ALA A 35 -19.78 0.89 -12.36
CA ALA A 35 -20.09 -0.16 -11.40
C ALA A 35 -19.75 0.19 -9.93
N ALA A 36 -19.04 1.30 -9.67
CA ALA A 36 -18.54 1.65 -8.34
C ALA A 36 -18.59 3.17 -8.09
N PRO A 37 -19.68 3.70 -7.52
CA PRO A 37 -19.82 5.14 -7.26
C PRO A 37 -19.07 5.60 -6.00
N LYS A 38 -18.41 4.71 -5.28
CA LYS A 38 -17.79 5.03 -3.99
C LYS A 38 -16.37 5.56 -4.18
N ARG A 39 -16.01 6.58 -3.40
CA ARG A 39 -14.64 7.09 -3.27
C ARG A 39 -14.23 7.02 -1.82
N ALA A 40 -12.97 6.73 -1.58
CA ALA A 40 -12.36 6.77 -0.26
C ALA A 40 -11.06 7.54 -0.35
N SER A 41 -10.79 8.36 0.65
CA SER A 41 -9.62 9.23 0.69
C SER A 41 -8.77 8.89 1.89
N VAL A 42 -7.45 8.98 1.71
CA VAL A 42 -6.48 8.71 2.77
C VAL A 42 -5.47 9.85 2.86
N ALA A 43 -5.06 10.18 4.07
CA ALA A 43 -4.09 11.22 4.36
C ALA A 43 -2.71 10.60 4.65
N LEU A 44 -1.74 10.84 3.77
CA LEU A 44 -0.32 10.64 4.06
C LEU A 44 0.17 11.88 4.80
N ILE A 45 0.19 11.81 6.13
CA ILE A 45 0.53 12.92 7.00
C ILE A 45 2.01 12.83 7.39
N ILE A 46 2.76 13.88 7.08
CA ILE A 46 4.18 14.00 7.34
C ILE A 46 4.40 15.03 8.43
N ARG A 47 5.21 14.69 9.44
CA ARG A 47 5.78 15.67 10.38
C ARG A 47 7.30 15.64 10.30
N ILE A 48 7.94 16.70 10.79
CA ILE A 48 9.39 16.72 10.97
C ILE A 48 9.68 16.65 12.46
N SER A 49 10.34 15.59 12.89
CA SER A 49 10.80 15.41 14.26
C SER A 49 12.11 16.19 14.45
N PRO A 50 12.18 17.21 15.32
CA PRO A 50 13.37 18.05 15.45
C PRO A 50 14.56 17.29 16.04
N ASP A 51 15.76 17.61 15.58
CA ASP A 51 16.99 17.13 16.20
C ASP A 51 17.25 17.85 17.54
N TYR A 52 17.86 17.15 18.49
CA TYR A 52 18.14 17.70 19.82
C TYR A 52 18.98 18.99 19.77
N ALA A 53 19.94 19.09 18.85
CA ALA A 53 20.79 20.28 18.72
C ALA A 53 20.06 21.47 18.07
N TYR A 54 18.95 21.21 17.37
CA TYR A 54 18.20 22.19 16.59
C TYR A 54 16.74 22.21 17.03
N TRP A 55 16.50 22.34 18.33
CA TRP A 55 15.15 22.38 18.88
C TRP A 55 14.44 23.72 18.57
N PRO A 56 13.17 23.70 18.13
CA PRO A 56 12.42 24.91 17.83
C PRO A 56 12.17 25.79 19.07
N PRO A 57 12.25 27.13 18.97
CA PRO A 57 11.97 28.03 20.10
C PRO A 57 10.52 27.93 20.59
N LYS A 58 10.27 28.11 21.89
CA LYS A 58 8.91 28.08 22.46
C LYS A 58 7.97 29.16 21.89
N GLU A 59 8.52 30.28 21.41
CA GLU A 59 7.75 31.39 20.82
C GLU A 59 7.42 31.17 19.33
N SER A 60 7.87 30.06 18.72
CA SER A 60 7.58 29.76 17.31
C SER A 60 6.12 29.35 17.04
N GLU A 61 5.27 29.35 18.07
CA GLU A 61 3.81 29.14 17.95
C GLU A 61 3.16 30.11 16.95
N GLN A 62 3.76 31.29 16.75
CA GLN A 62 3.27 32.34 15.85
C GLN A 62 3.88 32.29 14.43
N SER A 63 4.89 31.44 14.18
CA SER A 63 5.69 31.48 12.94
C SER A 63 5.01 30.84 11.72
N TYR A 64 3.99 30.01 11.95
CA TYR A 64 3.27 29.32 10.87
C TYR A 64 1.86 29.88 10.62
N VAL A 65 1.51 31.06 11.15
CA VAL A 65 0.23 31.70 10.80
C VAL A 65 0.15 31.79 9.27
N ASN A 66 -0.89 31.20 8.68
CA ASN A 66 -1.13 31.25 7.25
C ASN A 66 -1.16 32.73 6.83
N ILE A 67 -0.15 33.16 6.08
CA ILE A 67 -0.07 34.53 5.58
C ILE A 67 -1.09 34.61 4.44
N GLN A 68 -2.03 35.56 4.53
CA GLN A 68 -3.05 35.72 3.49
C GLN A 68 -2.39 35.87 2.11
N ASN A 69 -2.87 35.09 1.14
CA ASN A 69 -2.39 35.02 -0.24
C ASN A 69 -1.03 34.32 -0.47
N GLU A 70 -0.45 33.64 0.52
CA GLU A 70 0.76 32.82 0.30
C GLU A 70 0.40 31.55 -0.49
N SER A 71 1.14 31.27 -1.57
CA SER A 71 0.97 30.03 -2.32
C SER A 71 1.44 28.82 -1.52
N VAL A 72 0.91 27.63 -1.82
CA VAL A 72 1.35 26.37 -1.18
C VAL A 72 2.85 26.14 -1.34
N ARG A 73 3.42 26.52 -2.49
CA ARG A 73 4.86 26.46 -2.75
C ARG A 73 5.66 27.33 -1.78
N GLU A 74 5.30 28.60 -1.64
CA GLU A 74 5.97 29.54 -0.74
C GLU A 74 5.88 29.07 0.72
N ARG A 75 4.71 28.55 1.11
CA ARG A 75 4.49 27.92 2.42
C ARG A 75 5.43 26.74 2.68
N LEU A 76 5.63 25.87 1.70
CA LEU A 76 6.59 24.77 1.78
C LEU A 76 8.03 25.29 1.88
N GLU A 77 8.41 26.22 1.01
CA GLU A 77 9.76 26.81 1.01
C GLU A 77 10.09 27.46 2.36
N ARG A 78 9.17 28.27 2.90
CA ARG A 78 9.29 28.89 4.22
C ARG A 78 9.36 27.85 5.33
N PHE A 79 8.54 26.79 5.27
CA PHE A 79 8.57 25.71 6.25
C PHE A 79 9.94 25.01 6.28
N PHE A 80 10.45 24.60 5.11
CA PHE A 80 11.73 23.92 4.97
C PHE A 80 12.95 24.84 5.16
N ALA A 81 12.78 26.16 5.09
CA ALA A 81 13.83 27.13 5.40
C ALA A 81 14.12 27.24 6.90
N GLN A 82 13.26 26.73 7.79
CA GLN A 82 13.48 26.73 9.23
C GLN A 82 14.62 25.78 9.62
N ASP A 83 15.50 26.21 10.54
CA ASP A 83 16.69 25.44 10.88
C ASP A 83 16.37 24.09 11.55
N TRP A 84 15.36 24.04 12.43
CA TRP A 84 14.92 22.80 13.04
C TRP A 84 14.35 21.79 12.03
N VAL A 85 13.81 22.27 10.90
CA VAL A 85 13.30 21.43 9.82
C VAL A 85 14.44 20.86 8.98
N LYS A 86 15.43 21.70 8.63
CA LYS A 86 16.61 21.27 7.84
C LYS A 86 17.38 20.12 8.49
N HIS A 87 17.45 20.12 9.82
CA HIS A 87 18.17 19.12 10.60
C HIS A 87 17.29 18.02 11.18
N GLY A 88 15.97 18.11 11.01
CA GLY A 88 15.02 17.16 11.57
C GLY A 88 14.92 15.84 10.79
N ASP A 89 14.10 14.94 11.32
CA ASP A 89 13.76 13.66 10.69
C ASP A 89 12.31 13.65 10.20
N PRO A 90 12.05 13.40 8.91
CA PRO A 90 10.68 13.29 8.42
C PRO A 90 10.05 11.96 8.84
N GLU A 91 8.85 12.03 9.39
CA GLU A 91 8.07 10.89 9.87
C GLU A 91 6.68 10.89 9.26
N VAL A 92 6.12 9.71 9.04
CA VAL A 92 4.78 9.50 8.48
C VAL A 92 3.87 8.89 9.55
N LEU A 93 2.64 9.39 9.66
CA LEU A 93 1.63 8.84 10.57
C LEU A 93 0.94 7.60 9.96
N PHE A 94 0.94 6.52 10.72
CA PHE A 94 0.15 5.32 10.44
C PHE A 94 -0.80 5.03 11.59
N ILE A 95 -1.94 4.42 11.27
CA ILE A 95 -2.88 3.88 12.26
C ILE A 95 -2.95 2.37 12.15
N LYS A 96 -3.20 1.70 13.28
CA LYS A 96 -3.65 0.33 13.34
C LYS A 96 -5.15 0.35 13.56
N ARG A 97 -5.90 -0.23 12.63
CA ARG A 97 -7.36 -0.27 12.72
C ARG A 97 -7.83 -1.12 13.90
N SER A 98 -8.92 -0.70 14.54
CA SER A 98 -9.55 -1.47 15.61
C SER A 98 -10.07 -2.83 15.12
N SER A 99 -9.89 -3.88 15.93
CA SER A 99 -10.43 -5.20 15.59
C SER A 99 -11.95 -5.20 15.79
N ARG A 100 -12.69 -5.51 14.73
CA ARG A 100 -14.16 -5.72 14.77
C ARG A 100 -14.45 -7.11 14.21
N LYS A 101 -15.29 -7.90 14.88
CA LYS A 101 -15.62 -9.30 14.48
C LYS A 101 -16.10 -9.45 13.03
N GLU A 102 -16.65 -8.40 12.44
CA GLU A 102 -17.17 -8.39 11.07
C GLU A 102 -16.28 -7.62 10.07
N ASP A 103 -15.21 -6.99 10.53
CA ASP A 103 -14.29 -6.24 9.66
C ASP A 103 -13.16 -7.14 9.13
N LYS A 104 -13.06 -7.20 7.80
CA LYS A 104 -12.05 -7.94 7.05
C LYS A 104 -10.65 -7.35 7.17
N TRP A 105 -10.53 -6.11 7.66
CA TRP A 105 -9.26 -5.39 7.80
C TRP A 105 -8.92 -5.10 9.27
N SER A 106 -9.47 -5.93 10.16
CA SER A 106 -9.19 -5.85 11.59
C SER A 106 -7.69 -5.85 11.85
N SER A 107 -7.19 -4.86 12.60
CA SER A 107 -5.78 -4.73 12.97
C SER A 107 -4.80 -4.42 11.82
N HIS A 108 -5.28 -4.06 10.63
CA HIS A 108 -4.40 -3.66 9.53
C HIS A 108 -3.79 -2.28 9.78
N VAL A 109 -2.56 -2.10 9.31
CA VAL A 109 -1.90 -0.80 9.25
C VAL A 109 -2.44 0.00 8.05
N ALA A 110 -2.88 1.22 8.30
CA ALA A 110 -3.45 2.12 7.31
C ALA A 110 -2.96 3.56 7.51
N PHE A 111 -3.21 4.40 6.52
CA PHE A 111 -3.25 5.84 6.71
C PHE A 111 -4.59 6.23 7.32
N PRO A 112 -4.67 7.33 8.10
CA PRO A 112 -5.95 7.92 8.46
C PRO A 112 -6.78 8.22 7.21
N GLY A 113 -8.07 7.95 7.26
CA GLY A 113 -8.94 8.16 6.12
C GLY A 113 -10.11 7.19 6.03
N GLY A 114 -11.07 7.56 5.19
CA GLY A 114 -12.33 6.85 5.09
C GLY A 114 -13.08 7.18 3.81
N ARG A 115 -14.38 6.94 3.85
CA ARG A 115 -15.24 7.10 2.68
C ARG A 115 -15.56 8.59 2.52
N ARG A 116 -15.62 9.05 1.28
CA ARG A 116 -16.17 10.37 0.98
C ARG A 116 -17.67 10.40 1.26
N ASP A 117 -18.08 11.39 2.05
CA ASP A 117 -19.46 11.68 2.38
C ASP A 117 -20.07 12.69 1.39
N PRO A 118 -21.40 12.69 1.21
CA PRO A 118 -22.08 13.65 0.34
C PRO A 118 -21.83 15.12 0.71
N GLU A 119 -21.55 15.40 1.98
CA GLU A 119 -21.28 16.72 2.53
C GLU A 119 -19.83 17.19 2.27
N ASP A 120 -18.92 16.28 1.91
CA ASP A 120 -17.53 16.63 1.61
C ASP A 120 -17.42 17.35 0.25
N GLU A 121 -16.87 18.57 0.25
CA GLU A 121 -16.70 19.40 -0.95
C GLU A 121 -15.92 18.66 -2.05
N ASP A 122 -14.83 18.00 -1.68
CA ASP A 122 -13.99 17.20 -2.56
C ASP A 122 -13.39 15.98 -1.84
N ASP A 123 -12.59 15.19 -2.56
CA ASP A 123 -11.93 14.01 -1.98
C ASP A 123 -10.87 14.41 -0.93
N LYS A 124 -10.30 15.61 -1.01
CA LYS A 124 -9.31 16.12 -0.04
C LYS A 124 -10.00 16.46 1.29
N ALA A 125 -11.17 17.08 1.24
CA ALA A 125 -11.99 17.39 2.42
C ALA A 125 -12.34 16.13 3.22
N ALA A 126 -12.67 15.03 2.53
CA ALA A 126 -12.87 13.72 3.17
C ALA A 126 -11.63 13.26 3.94
N ALA A 127 -10.42 13.38 3.37
CA ALA A 127 -9.18 13.01 4.07
C ALA A 127 -8.93 13.87 5.32
N ILE A 128 -9.25 15.16 5.25
CA ILE A 128 -9.12 16.10 6.38
C ILE A 128 -10.11 15.75 7.50
N ARG A 129 -11.39 15.56 7.16
CA ARG A 129 -12.45 15.18 8.11
C ARG A 129 -12.12 13.88 8.82
N GLU A 130 -11.81 12.83 8.06
CA GLU A 130 -11.51 11.50 8.61
C GLU A 130 -10.25 11.51 9.48
N SER A 131 -9.22 12.29 9.12
CA SER A 131 -8.03 12.45 9.98
C SER A 131 -8.36 13.13 11.32
N CYS A 132 -9.26 14.11 11.31
CA CYS A 132 -9.74 14.76 12.52
C CYS A 132 -10.60 13.80 13.38
N GLU A 133 -11.48 13.01 12.76
CA GLU A 133 -12.35 12.05 13.45
C GLU A 133 -11.56 10.88 14.05
N GLU A 134 -10.67 10.25 13.28
CA GLU A 134 -9.97 9.02 13.66
C GLU A 134 -8.82 9.27 14.66
N VAL A 135 -8.03 10.34 14.47
CA VAL A 135 -6.81 10.61 15.25
C VAL A 135 -6.75 12.00 15.86
N GLY A 136 -7.74 12.86 15.63
CA GLY A 136 -7.82 14.20 16.23
C GLY A 136 -6.84 15.22 15.66
N ILE A 137 -6.21 14.93 14.52
CA ILE A 137 -5.24 15.83 13.88
C ILE A 137 -5.96 16.80 12.95
N ASP A 138 -5.70 18.09 13.13
CA ASP A 138 -6.26 19.12 12.27
C ASP A 138 -5.36 19.34 11.06
N LEU A 139 -5.88 19.00 9.88
CA LEU A 139 -5.22 19.18 8.58
C LEU A 139 -5.76 20.41 7.83
N SER A 140 -6.47 21.30 8.52
CA SER A 140 -6.83 22.62 7.99
C SER A 140 -5.59 23.42 7.57
N GLU A 141 -5.81 24.42 6.73
CA GLU A 141 -4.72 25.26 6.21
C GLU A 141 -3.96 26.03 7.31
N GLU A 142 -4.55 26.18 8.50
CA GLU A 142 -3.93 26.85 9.65
C GLU A 142 -2.85 25.99 10.33
N ASN A 143 -2.94 24.66 10.21
CA ASN A 143 -2.11 23.72 10.95
C ASN A 143 -1.27 22.80 10.03
N ALA A 144 -1.69 22.61 8.78
CA ALA A 144 -1.01 21.77 7.81
C ALA A 144 -0.93 22.42 6.42
N ILE A 145 0.01 21.91 5.62
CA ILE A 145 0.16 22.23 4.20
C ILE A 145 -0.31 21.03 3.39
N ALA A 146 -1.35 21.21 2.56
CA ALA A 146 -1.74 20.20 1.58
C ALA A 146 -0.78 20.26 0.38
N ALA A 147 0.22 19.37 0.35
CA ALA A 147 1.28 19.40 -0.65
C ALA A 147 0.85 18.85 -2.02
N GLY A 148 -0.25 18.09 -2.09
CA GLY A 148 -0.79 17.56 -3.34
C GLY A 148 -1.43 16.18 -3.17
N ASN A 149 -1.70 15.51 -4.28
CA ASN A 149 -2.22 14.14 -4.33
C ASN A 149 -1.20 13.17 -4.92
N LEU A 150 -1.34 11.88 -4.61
CA LEU A 150 -0.66 10.79 -5.30
C LEU A 150 -1.61 10.14 -6.32
N ALA A 151 -1.10 9.16 -7.07
CA ALA A 151 -1.88 8.43 -8.07
C ALA A 151 -3.18 7.86 -7.46
N GLN A 152 -4.33 8.29 -8.01
CA GLN A 152 -5.62 7.70 -7.68
C GLN A 152 -5.74 6.34 -8.37
N ARG A 153 -6.37 5.37 -7.70
CA ARG A 153 -6.48 4.00 -8.22
C ARG A 153 -7.84 3.40 -7.99
N VAL A 154 -8.31 2.61 -8.97
CA VAL A 154 -9.57 1.88 -8.86
C VAL A 154 -9.33 0.66 -8.01
N VAL A 155 -9.95 0.62 -6.82
CA VAL A 155 -9.89 -0.54 -5.95
C VAL A 155 -10.90 -1.58 -6.43
N THR A 156 -10.41 -2.76 -6.81
CA THR A 156 -11.24 -3.89 -7.24
C THR A 156 -11.30 -4.97 -6.17
N THR A 157 -12.25 -5.90 -6.29
CA THR A 157 -12.25 -7.12 -5.49
C THR A 157 -10.93 -7.88 -5.63
N SER A 158 -10.55 -8.72 -4.68
CA SER A 158 -9.23 -9.37 -4.64
C SER A 158 -8.90 -10.29 -5.82
N TRP A 159 -9.86 -10.54 -6.71
CA TRP A 159 -9.63 -11.17 -8.00
C TRP A 159 -9.98 -10.26 -9.20
N GLY A 160 -9.99 -8.93 -9.03
CA GLY A 160 -10.17 -7.93 -10.09
C GLY A 160 -11.50 -7.91 -10.80
N LYS A 161 -12.45 -8.74 -10.38
CA LYS A 161 -13.67 -8.96 -11.16
C LYS A 161 -14.66 -7.80 -11.08
N THR A 162 -14.53 -6.95 -10.07
CA THR A 162 -15.56 -5.94 -9.76
C THR A 162 -14.89 -4.75 -9.09
N PRO A 163 -14.98 -3.54 -9.68
CA PRO A 163 -14.62 -2.31 -9.01
C PRO A 163 -15.45 -2.11 -7.75
N LEU A 164 -14.84 -1.56 -6.70
CA LEU A 164 -15.46 -1.32 -5.40
C LEU A 164 -15.51 0.16 -5.05
N MET A 165 -14.37 0.84 -5.25
CA MET A 165 -14.22 2.27 -4.98
C MET A 165 -13.00 2.84 -5.72
N VAL A 166 -12.87 4.16 -5.77
CA VAL A 166 -11.61 4.83 -6.12
C VAL A 166 -10.91 5.28 -4.84
N LEU A 167 -9.64 4.90 -4.68
CA LEU A 167 -8.79 5.34 -3.57
C LEU A 167 -8.04 6.61 -3.95
N CYS A 168 -8.16 7.63 -3.09
CA CYS A 168 -7.66 8.98 -3.33
C CYS A 168 -6.65 9.40 -2.24
N PRO A 169 -5.35 9.17 -2.46
CA PRO A 169 -4.30 9.56 -1.51
C PRO A 169 -3.92 11.04 -1.62
N TYR A 170 -3.85 11.73 -0.47
CA TYR A 170 -3.42 13.12 -0.35
C TYR A 170 -2.25 13.26 0.63
N VAL A 171 -1.30 14.15 0.32
CA VAL A 171 -0.10 14.37 1.12
C VAL A 171 -0.23 15.67 1.90
N PHE A 172 -0.03 15.59 3.22
CA PHE A 172 -0.07 16.72 4.12
C PHE A 172 1.23 16.85 4.91
N VAL A 173 1.70 18.07 5.12
CA VAL A 173 2.81 18.37 6.03
C VAL A 173 2.29 19.13 7.23
N VAL A 174 2.45 18.57 8.42
CA VAL A 174 2.14 19.26 9.67
C VAL A 174 3.21 20.32 9.90
N ALA A 175 2.77 21.56 9.97
CA ALA A 175 3.68 22.69 9.88
C ALA A 175 4.18 23.20 11.24
N LYS A 176 3.68 22.61 12.33
CA LYS A 176 4.06 22.89 13.71
C LYS A 176 4.75 21.68 14.32
N HIS A 177 5.78 21.93 15.14
CA HIS A 177 6.47 20.85 15.87
C HIS A 177 5.67 20.37 17.09
N ASP A 178 4.99 21.29 17.80
CA ASP A 178 4.20 20.98 18.98
C ASP A 178 2.79 20.56 18.55
N ILE A 179 2.70 19.30 18.14
CA ILE A 179 1.44 18.69 17.71
C ILE A 179 0.68 18.30 18.97
N ALA A 180 -0.58 18.75 19.07
CA ALA A 180 -1.46 18.33 20.16
C ALA A 180 -1.51 16.78 20.23
N PRO A 181 -1.59 16.18 21.42
CA PRO A 181 -1.66 14.73 21.56
C PRO A 181 -2.77 14.13 20.70
N LEU A 182 -2.46 13.07 19.94
CA LEU A 182 -3.43 12.42 19.07
C LEU A 182 -4.61 11.89 19.90
N ARG A 183 -5.83 12.20 19.44
CA ARG A 183 -7.09 11.76 20.08
C ARG A 183 -7.67 10.61 19.25
N LEU A 184 -7.29 9.39 19.61
CA LEU A 184 -7.69 8.20 18.86
C LEU A 184 -9.15 7.84 19.13
N GLN A 185 -9.93 7.66 18.07
CA GLN A 185 -11.30 7.15 18.17
C GLN A 185 -11.29 5.63 18.40
N PRO A 186 -11.63 5.11 19.61
CA PRO A 186 -11.39 3.70 19.96
C PRO A 186 -12.17 2.69 19.10
N SER A 187 -13.31 3.11 18.55
CA SER A 187 -14.11 2.26 17.67
C SER A 187 -13.41 1.96 16.35
N GLU A 188 -12.49 2.81 15.91
CA GLU A 188 -11.91 2.79 14.55
C GLU A 188 -10.39 2.60 14.57
N VAL A 189 -9.72 3.22 15.54
CA VAL A 189 -8.27 3.20 15.68
C VAL A 189 -7.86 2.54 17.00
N ALA A 190 -7.08 1.47 16.89
CA ALA A 190 -6.46 0.75 18.00
C ALA A 190 -5.23 1.49 18.51
N SER A 191 -4.39 1.94 17.58
CA SER A 191 -3.15 2.65 17.88
C SER A 191 -2.71 3.51 16.70
N ALA A 192 -1.89 4.52 16.97
CA ALA A 192 -1.29 5.38 15.97
C ALA A 192 0.23 5.43 16.19
N HIS A 193 0.97 5.55 15.08
CA HIS A 193 2.40 5.30 15.03
C HIS A 193 3.07 6.29 14.09
N TRP A 194 3.98 7.11 14.61
CA TRP A 194 4.87 7.91 13.79
C TRP A 194 6.07 7.09 13.39
N VAL A 195 6.34 6.99 12.08
CA VAL A 195 7.40 6.15 11.55
C VAL A 195 8.33 6.98 10.68
N SER A 196 9.62 6.94 10.99
CA SER A 196 10.63 7.66 10.22
C SER A 196 10.69 7.20 8.76
N LEU A 197 10.72 8.16 7.85
CA LEU A 197 10.90 7.94 6.42
C LEU A 197 12.22 7.23 6.12
N ARG A 198 13.25 7.46 6.94
CA ARG A 198 14.54 6.76 6.88
C ARG A 198 14.37 5.25 7.11
N ALA A 199 13.51 4.86 8.04
CA ALA A 199 13.21 3.47 8.33
C ALA A 199 12.40 2.84 7.19
N LEU A 200 11.45 3.58 6.63
CA LEU A 200 10.65 3.14 5.47
C LEU A 200 11.49 2.94 4.21
N LEU A 201 12.53 3.75 3.99
CA LEU A 201 13.46 3.61 2.87
C LEU A 201 14.46 2.45 3.06
N SER A 202 14.71 2.02 4.30
CA SER A 202 15.73 1.01 4.59
C SER A 202 15.34 -0.38 4.04
N PRO A 203 16.22 -1.04 3.25
CA PRO A 203 16.02 -2.41 2.82
C PRO A 203 15.92 -3.41 3.98
N SER A 204 16.51 -3.09 5.14
CA SER A 204 16.46 -3.93 6.34
C SER A 204 15.06 -4.11 6.92
N GLN A 205 14.13 -3.22 6.58
CA GLN A 205 12.74 -3.27 7.04
C GLN A 205 11.82 -4.04 6.09
N ARG A 206 12.33 -4.55 4.98
CA ARG A 206 11.54 -5.35 4.04
C ARG A 206 11.25 -6.72 4.66
N THR A 207 9.99 -7.10 4.64
CA THR A 207 9.48 -8.36 5.18
C THR A 207 8.37 -8.89 4.27
N VAL A 208 7.71 -9.96 4.71
CA VAL A 208 6.57 -10.53 4.00
C VAL A 208 5.39 -10.69 4.94
N GLU A 209 4.20 -10.54 4.39
CA GLU A 209 2.95 -10.88 5.08
C GLU A 209 2.39 -12.17 4.48
N LEU A 210 2.01 -13.10 5.35
CA LEU A 210 1.37 -14.36 4.96
C LEU A 210 -0.15 -14.20 5.11
N VAL A 211 -0.86 -14.37 4.00
CA VAL A 211 -2.31 -14.22 3.96
C VAL A 211 -2.92 -15.51 3.48
N ASP A 212 -3.78 -16.09 4.32
CA ASP A 212 -4.57 -17.24 3.93
C ASP A 212 -5.79 -16.80 3.10
N VAL A 213 -5.68 -17.00 1.79
CA VAL A 213 -6.75 -16.72 0.82
C VAL A 213 -7.96 -17.64 1.03
N ALA A 214 -7.78 -18.81 1.64
CA ALA A 214 -8.84 -19.77 1.89
C ALA A 214 -9.85 -19.26 2.94
N ASN A 215 -9.44 -18.38 3.86
CA ASN A 215 -10.31 -17.79 4.89
C ASN A 215 -11.53 -17.05 4.31
N ARG A 216 -11.48 -16.69 3.03
CA ARG A 216 -12.55 -16.03 2.28
C ARG A 216 -13.78 -16.91 2.03
N TYR A 217 -13.65 -18.23 2.08
CA TYR A 217 -14.78 -19.13 1.86
C TYR A 217 -15.57 -19.32 3.14
N LYS A 218 -16.84 -18.89 3.22
CA LYS A 218 -17.65 -19.00 4.46
C LYS A 218 -17.83 -20.42 5.03
N LYS A 219 -17.51 -21.48 4.27
CA LYS A 219 -17.70 -22.88 4.69
C LYS A 219 -16.38 -23.50 5.14
N ASP A 220 -16.30 -23.92 6.39
CA ASP A 220 -15.07 -24.44 7.03
C ASP A 220 -14.41 -25.60 6.27
N LEU A 221 -15.20 -26.52 5.69
CA LEU A 221 -14.65 -27.62 4.90
C LEU A 221 -13.97 -27.16 3.61
N ARG A 222 -14.52 -26.11 2.96
CA ARG A 222 -13.90 -25.51 1.77
C ARG A 222 -12.69 -24.66 2.14
N ARG A 223 -12.69 -24.02 3.32
CA ARG A 223 -11.51 -23.32 3.85
C ARG A 223 -10.36 -24.29 4.05
N TRP A 224 -10.59 -25.35 4.83
CA TRP A 224 -9.56 -26.35 5.13
C TRP A 224 -8.99 -27.00 3.87
N HIS A 225 -9.87 -27.41 2.95
CA HIS A 225 -9.46 -28.02 1.68
C HIS A 225 -8.64 -27.05 0.81
N ASN A 226 -9.06 -25.78 0.70
CA ASN A 226 -8.34 -24.80 -0.10
C ASN A 226 -7.03 -24.36 0.53
N HIS A 227 -6.96 -24.28 1.86
CA HIS A 227 -5.72 -24.01 2.60
C HIS A 227 -4.70 -25.12 2.35
N LEU A 228 -5.11 -26.39 2.48
CA LEU A 228 -4.25 -27.54 2.20
C LEU A 228 -3.78 -27.57 0.72
N LEU A 229 -4.62 -27.10 -0.20
CA LEU A 229 -4.29 -27.07 -1.62
C LEU A 229 -3.41 -25.90 -2.04
N LEU A 230 -3.66 -24.69 -1.57
CA LEU A 230 -3.00 -23.50 -2.09
C LEU A 230 -1.87 -22.99 -1.17
N GLY A 231 -1.92 -23.38 0.11
CA GLY A 231 -1.12 -22.74 1.16
C GLY A 231 -1.50 -21.27 1.35
N GLU A 232 -0.66 -20.55 2.08
CA GLU A 232 -0.76 -19.10 2.24
C GLU A 232 -0.14 -18.38 1.04
N MET A 233 -0.73 -17.23 0.69
CA MET A 233 -0.11 -16.28 -0.22
C MET A 233 0.88 -15.39 0.53
N VAL A 234 2.00 -15.13 -0.11
CA VAL A 234 3.09 -14.30 0.42
C VAL A 234 3.03 -12.95 -0.28
N PHE A 235 2.90 -11.88 0.50
CA PHE A 235 2.88 -10.50 0.02
C PHE A 235 4.09 -9.73 0.49
N ALA A 236 4.52 -8.75 -0.30
CA ALA A 236 5.51 -7.78 0.15
C ALA A 236 4.94 -6.99 1.35
N ALA A 237 5.80 -6.79 2.35
CA ALA A 237 5.47 -6.01 3.53
C ALA A 237 6.68 -5.19 3.99
N VAL A 238 6.42 -4.14 4.75
CA VAL A 238 7.44 -3.35 5.45
C VAL A 238 7.16 -3.42 6.93
N ARG A 239 8.15 -3.86 7.71
CA ARG A 239 8.07 -3.81 9.17
C ARG A 239 8.25 -2.37 9.61
N LEU A 240 7.26 -1.83 10.30
CA LEU A 240 7.32 -0.48 10.84
C LEU A 240 8.11 -0.47 12.15
N ILE A 241 9.02 0.49 12.25
CA ILE A 241 9.71 0.85 13.50
C ILE A 241 9.23 2.24 13.88
N PRO A 242 8.22 2.35 14.77
CA PRO A 242 7.72 3.65 15.17
C PRO A 242 8.69 4.36 16.10
N SER A 243 8.86 5.66 15.91
CA SER A 243 9.55 6.55 16.86
C SER A 243 8.64 6.90 18.04
N GLU A 244 7.34 7.05 17.76
CA GLU A 244 6.31 7.35 18.74
C GLU A 244 5.08 6.47 18.48
N SER A 245 4.48 5.94 19.54
CA SER A 245 3.27 5.11 19.46
C SER A 245 2.27 5.51 20.53
N ILE A 246 1.04 5.74 20.11
CA ILE A 246 -0.10 6.07 20.97
C ILE A 246 -1.12 4.94 20.83
N TYR A 247 -1.66 4.46 21.95
CA TYR A 247 -2.60 3.34 21.98
C TYR A 247 -3.94 3.77 22.57
N SER A 248 -5.02 3.24 22.01
CA SER A 248 -6.37 3.42 22.54
C SER A 248 -6.59 2.50 23.73
N THR A 249 -6.57 3.07 24.93
CA THR A 249 -6.72 2.32 26.19
C THR A 249 -8.13 1.77 26.40
N SER A 250 -9.14 2.40 25.78
CA SER A 250 -10.55 2.01 25.89
C SER A 250 -10.94 0.81 25.01
N GLN A 251 -9.99 0.23 24.26
CA GLN A 251 -10.28 -0.86 23.35
C GLN A 251 -10.35 -2.23 24.06
N ALA A 252 -11.31 -3.06 23.65
CA ALA A 252 -11.39 -4.46 24.08
C ALA A 252 -10.12 -5.23 23.66
N GLY A 253 -9.42 -5.84 24.62
CA GLY A 253 -8.15 -6.54 24.39
C GLY A 253 -6.88 -5.68 24.52
N PHE A 254 -6.99 -4.42 24.95
CA PHE A 254 -5.83 -3.58 25.29
C PHE A 254 -4.99 -4.22 26.41
N ILE A 255 -5.65 -4.70 27.47
CA ILE A 255 -5.02 -5.51 28.51
C ILE A 255 -5.08 -6.99 28.07
N PRO A 256 -3.94 -7.69 27.96
CA PRO A 256 -3.93 -9.12 27.65
C PRO A 256 -4.74 -9.90 28.69
N GLU A 257 -5.69 -10.71 28.24
CA GLU A 257 -6.43 -11.60 29.14
C GLU A 257 -5.49 -12.68 29.70
N ASP A 258 -5.53 -12.91 31.02
CA ASP A 258 -4.72 -13.95 31.65
C ASP A 258 -5.13 -15.34 31.09
N PRO A 259 -4.25 -16.04 30.36
CA PRO A 259 -4.58 -17.33 29.74
C PRO A 259 -4.95 -18.41 30.76
N LYS A 260 -4.61 -18.21 32.05
CA LYS A 260 -4.94 -19.15 33.13
C LYS A 260 -6.43 -19.11 33.52
N ARG A 261 -7.14 -18.00 33.27
CA ARG A 261 -8.56 -17.82 33.65
C ARG A 261 -9.57 -18.18 32.55
N ALA A 262 -9.11 -18.56 31.36
CA ALA A 262 -10.03 -18.92 30.27
C ALA A 262 -10.82 -20.22 30.58
N PRO A 263 -12.16 -20.22 30.44
CA PRO A 263 -12.98 -21.40 30.70
C PRO A 263 -12.60 -22.60 29.81
N ILE A 264 -12.81 -23.82 30.30
CA ILE A 264 -12.39 -25.07 29.63
C ILE A 264 -12.97 -25.18 28.21
N PHE A 265 -14.22 -24.75 28.00
CA PHE A 265 -14.84 -24.74 26.67
C PHE A 265 -14.13 -23.79 25.69
N TYR A 266 -13.58 -22.67 26.18
CA TYR A 266 -12.81 -21.72 25.36
C TYR A 266 -11.48 -22.33 24.94
N LYS A 267 -10.81 -23.07 25.83
CA LYS A 267 -9.58 -23.83 25.53
C LYS A 267 -9.84 -24.96 24.52
N LEU A 268 -10.95 -25.69 24.66
CA LEU A 268 -11.32 -26.79 23.75
C LEU A 268 -11.71 -26.27 22.36
N ARG A 269 -12.54 -25.22 22.28
CA ARG A 269 -12.89 -24.55 21.01
C ARG A 269 -11.64 -24.02 20.31
N ARG A 270 -10.74 -23.41 21.07
CA ARG A 270 -9.49 -22.86 20.55
C ARG A 270 -8.51 -23.94 20.06
N TRP A 271 -8.40 -25.07 20.76
CA TRP A 271 -7.64 -26.23 20.30
C TRP A 271 -8.20 -26.79 18.99
N LEU A 272 -9.52 -26.81 18.84
CA LEU A 272 -10.19 -27.26 17.60
C LEU A 272 -10.06 -26.25 16.44
N SER A 273 -10.02 -24.95 16.74
CA SER A 273 -9.98 -23.87 15.74
C SER A 273 -8.56 -23.47 15.29
N ASN A 274 -7.51 -24.00 15.93
CA ASN A 274 -6.12 -23.63 15.68
C ASN A 274 -5.87 -22.10 15.76
N ASP A 275 -6.67 -21.40 16.57
CA ASP A 275 -6.56 -19.95 16.75
C ASP A 275 -5.30 -19.64 17.57
N PRO A 276 -4.35 -18.84 17.04
CA PRO A 276 -3.17 -18.44 17.80
C PRO A 276 -3.59 -17.67 19.06
N LEU A 277 -2.73 -17.70 20.10
CA LEU A 277 -2.89 -16.82 21.26
C LEU A 277 -3.09 -15.38 20.73
N PRO A 278 -4.06 -14.59 21.25
CA PRO A 278 -3.94 -13.15 21.11
C PRO A 278 -2.65 -12.78 21.83
N ALA A 279 -1.59 -12.55 21.05
CA ALA A 279 -0.38 -11.95 21.57
C ALA A 279 -0.78 -10.63 22.24
N PRO A 280 -0.06 -10.18 23.28
CA PRO A 280 -0.25 -8.83 23.80
C PRO A 280 -0.32 -7.88 22.62
N SER A 281 -1.35 -7.03 22.56
CA SER A 281 -1.62 -6.12 21.43
C SER A 281 -0.40 -5.24 21.07
N LEU A 282 0.53 -5.10 22.01
CA LEU A 282 1.80 -4.38 21.95
C LEU A 282 2.95 -5.14 21.24
N ASP A 283 2.95 -6.49 21.21
CA ASP A 283 4.06 -7.30 20.69
C ASP A 283 3.85 -7.79 19.24
N VAL A 284 2.69 -7.52 18.65
CA VAL A 284 2.43 -7.89 17.25
C VAL A 284 3.21 -6.94 16.33
N PRO A 285 4.11 -7.44 15.46
CA PRO A 285 4.86 -6.60 14.56
C PRO A 285 3.90 -5.83 13.65
N LEU A 286 4.14 -4.52 13.53
CA LEU A 286 3.38 -3.66 12.65
C LEU A 286 3.88 -3.87 11.22
N HIS A 287 3.13 -4.64 10.43
CA HIS A 287 3.41 -4.84 9.01
C HIS A 287 2.55 -3.88 8.17
N LEU A 288 3.24 -3.05 7.39
CA LEU A 288 2.64 -2.27 6.33
C LEU A 288 2.63 -3.12 5.05
N TRP A 289 1.44 -3.50 4.58
CA TRP A 289 1.24 -4.30 3.37
C TRP A 289 -0.04 -3.90 2.63
N GLY A 290 -0.25 -4.47 1.45
CA GLY A 290 -1.47 -4.26 0.65
C GLY A 290 -1.63 -2.84 0.09
N LEU A 291 -2.86 -2.31 0.10
CA LEU A 291 -3.18 -1.01 -0.50
C LEU A 291 -2.39 0.15 0.10
N THR A 292 -2.25 0.18 1.43
CA THR A 292 -1.49 1.22 2.14
C THR A 292 -0.02 1.17 1.76
N LEU A 293 0.57 -0.02 1.67
CA LEU A 293 1.93 -0.19 1.17
C LEU A 293 2.04 0.28 -0.29
N GLY A 294 1.03 0.04 -1.12
CA GLY A 294 0.95 0.55 -2.50
C GLY A 294 0.99 2.08 -2.59
N VAL A 295 0.22 2.78 -1.74
CA VAL A 295 0.29 4.26 -1.67
C VAL A 295 1.67 4.70 -1.17
N MET A 296 2.20 4.04 -0.14
CA MET A 296 3.48 4.41 0.44
C MET A 296 4.63 4.20 -0.55
N ALA A 297 4.64 3.14 -1.35
CA ALA A 297 5.69 2.94 -2.33
C ALA A 297 5.65 3.93 -3.48
N ASP A 298 4.47 4.32 -3.96
CA ASP A 298 4.37 5.40 -4.93
C ASP A 298 5.05 6.68 -4.39
N PHE A 299 4.82 7.00 -3.11
CA PHE A 299 5.51 8.12 -2.47
C PHE A 299 7.02 7.90 -2.30
N LEU A 300 7.45 6.71 -1.84
CA LEU A 300 8.87 6.40 -1.64
C LEU A 300 9.65 6.37 -2.95
N ASP A 301 9.02 6.03 -4.08
CA ASP A 301 9.68 6.00 -5.38
C ASP A 301 9.98 7.41 -5.91
N LEU A 302 9.26 8.43 -5.43
CA LEU A 302 9.57 9.84 -5.67
C LEU A 302 10.83 10.30 -4.92
N LEU A 303 11.29 9.56 -3.91
CA LEU A 303 12.46 9.91 -3.11
C LEU A 303 13.68 9.09 -3.57
N PRO A 304 14.90 9.65 -3.50
CA PRO A 304 16.10 8.88 -3.75
C PRO A 304 16.21 7.74 -2.71
N PRO A 305 16.70 6.57 -3.10
CA PRO A 305 17.38 6.27 -4.38
C PRO A 305 16.44 5.83 -5.52
N HIS A 306 15.14 6.15 -5.49
CA HIS A 306 14.16 5.81 -6.55
C HIS A 306 14.11 4.31 -6.85
N ASN A 307 14.30 3.50 -5.81
CA ASN A 307 14.36 2.04 -5.91
C ASN A 307 13.24 1.36 -5.11
N ALA A 308 12.24 2.13 -4.66
CA ALA A 308 11.21 1.62 -3.77
C ALA A 308 10.52 0.41 -4.41
N ILE A 309 10.18 0.50 -5.69
CA ILE A 309 9.56 -0.59 -6.47
C ILE A 309 10.47 -1.82 -6.57
N ARG A 310 11.80 -1.68 -6.62
CA ARG A 310 12.72 -2.83 -6.74
C ARG A 310 12.81 -3.66 -5.48
N LEU A 311 12.52 -3.04 -4.34
CA LEU A 311 12.49 -3.73 -3.05
C LEU A 311 11.20 -4.55 -2.88
N TRP A 312 10.31 -4.53 -3.87
CA TRP A 312 9.06 -5.25 -3.84
C TRP A 312 9.22 -6.65 -4.41
N ILE A 313 8.69 -7.62 -3.68
CA ILE A 313 8.55 -8.98 -4.16
C ILE A 313 7.22 -9.14 -4.88
N TYR A 314 7.26 -9.87 -5.99
CA TYR A 314 6.04 -10.32 -6.64
C TYR A 314 5.29 -11.29 -5.72
N PRO A 315 3.94 -11.16 -5.60
CA PRO A 315 3.15 -12.06 -4.77
C PRO A 315 3.35 -13.53 -5.16
N THR A 316 3.53 -14.40 -4.17
CA THR A 316 3.78 -15.82 -4.41
C THR A 316 3.03 -16.69 -3.41
N PHE A 317 3.28 -18.00 -3.40
CA PHE A 317 2.63 -18.96 -2.52
C PHE A 317 3.67 -19.71 -1.69
N THR A 318 3.26 -20.16 -0.51
CA THR A 318 4.08 -21.03 0.36
C THR A 318 4.24 -22.45 -0.19
N ALA A 319 3.31 -22.92 -1.03
CA ALA A 319 3.39 -24.22 -1.68
C ALA A 319 4.50 -24.23 -2.76
N TYR A 320 5.55 -25.04 -2.56
CA TYR A 320 6.75 -25.07 -3.41
C TYR A 320 6.48 -25.40 -4.88
N ASP A 321 5.55 -26.31 -5.17
CA ASP A 321 5.18 -26.69 -6.53
C ASP A 321 4.45 -25.55 -7.26
N LEU A 322 3.50 -24.91 -6.59
CA LEU A 322 2.80 -23.73 -7.10
C LEU A 322 3.78 -22.56 -7.29
N GLN A 323 4.69 -22.35 -6.34
CA GLN A 323 5.74 -21.34 -6.43
C GLN A 323 6.65 -21.58 -7.65
N PHE A 324 7.06 -22.83 -7.88
CA PHE A 324 7.87 -23.19 -9.03
C PHE A 324 7.13 -22.97 -10.36
N ILE A 325 5.88 -23.44 -10.46
CA ILE A 325 5.06 -23.27 -11.67
C ILE A 325 4.83 -21.78 -11.95
N LEU A 326 4.48 -20.99 -10.93
CA LEU A 326 4.31 -19.54 -11.05
C LEU A 326 5.62 -18.87 -11.47
N TRP A 327 6.74 -19.26 -10.87
CA TRP A 327 8.07 -18.75 -11.23
C TRP A 327 8.37 -19.01 -12.71
N ALA A 328 8.14 -20.24 -13.19
CA ALA A 328 8.41 -20.64 -14.56
C ALA A 328 7.51 -19.90 -15.56
N LEU A 329 6.20 -19.87 -15.32
CA LEU A 329 5.23 -19.21 -16.21
C LEU A 329 5.44 -17.69 -16.28
N SER A 330 5.80 -17.06 -15.15
CA SER A 330 5.99 -15.60 -15.06
C SER A 330 7.42 -15.14 -15.39
N TYR A 331 8.37 -16.05 -15.64
CA TYR A 331 9.80 -15.71 -15.82
C TYR A 331 10.03 -14.63 -16.89
N ARG A 332 9.47 -14.82 -18.10
CA ARG A 332 9.61 -13.87 -19.21
C ARG A 332 8.87 -12.55 -18.97
N PHE A 333 7.83 -12.56 -18.16
CA PHE A 333 7.09 -11.36 -17.78
C PHE A 333 7.94 -10.51 -16.83
N ARG A 334 8.45 -11.11 -15.74
CA ARG A 334 9.29 -10.44 -14.74
C ARG A 334 10.58 -9.89 -15.36
N ALA A 335 11.26 -10.68 -16.19
CA ALA A 335 12.48 -10.22 -16.88
C ALA A 335 12.25 -9.03 -17.84
N ARG A 336 11.03 -8.88 -18.40
CA ARG A 336 10.68 -7.72 -19.23
C ARG A 336 10.36 -6.50 -18.39
N LYS A 337 9.60 -6.64 -17.31
CA LYS A 337 9.23 -5.55 -16.41
C LYS A 337 10.44 -4.99 -15.66
N GLU A 338 11.39 -5.84 -15.25
CA GLU A 338 12.64 -5.40 -14.63
C GLU A 338 13.46 -4.47 -15.55
N LYS A 339 13.58 -4.82 -16.84
CA LYS A 339 14.24 -3.97 -17.84
C LYS A 339 13.53 -2.64 -18.05
N PHE A 340 12.20 -2.64 -18.05
CA PHE A 340 11.40 -1.43 -18.18
C PHE A 340 11.62 -0.47 -17.01
N LEU A 341 11.66 -0.98 -15.78
CA LEU A 341 11.94 -0.18 -14.58
C LEU A 341 13.37 0.38 -14.57
N LEU A 342 14.34 -0.42 -15.04
CA LEU A 342 15.73 0.03 -15.22
C LEU A 342 15.84 1.21 -16.20
N GLN A 343 15.04 1.22 -17.26
CA GLN A 343 15.00 2.31 -18.24
C GLN A 343 14.32 3.57 -17.70
N GLY A 344 13.17 3.43 -17.01
CA GLY A 344 12.48 4.58 -16.43
C GLY A 344 13.31 5.34 -15.38
N ILE A 345 14.16 4.64 -14.63
CA ILE A 345 15.08 5.27 -13.67
C ILE A 345 16.20 6.06 -14.38
N ALA A 346 16.66 5.62 -15.54
CA ALA A 346 17.67 6.35 -16.32
C ALA A 346 17.11 7.67 -16.88
N ASP A 347 15.83 7.68 -17.24
CA ASP A 347 15.13 8.88 -17.73
C ASP A 347 14.83 9.87 -16.59
N MET A 348 14.52 9.39 -15.37
CA MET A 348 14.30 10.24 -14.17
C MET A 348 15.60 10.87 -13.62
N GLY A 349 16.77 10.34 -13.98
CA GLY A 349 18.08 10.87 -13.56
C GLY A 349 18.62 12.01 -14.44
N SER A 350 17.94 12.36 -15.51
CA SER A 350 18.28 13.48 -16.40
C SER A 350 17.31 14.64 -16.14
N PRO A 351 17.75 15.91 -16.11
CA PRO A 351 16.81 17.03 -16.05
C PRO A 351 15.85 16.91 -17.23
N ILE A 352 14.55 16.90 -16.93
CA ILE A 352 13.48 16.69 -17.91
C ILE A 352 13.48 17.89 -18.87
N THR A 353 14.27 17.81 -19.94
CA THR A 353 14.14 18.69 -21.10
C THR A 353 13.10 18.07 -22.03
N LEU A 354 11.92 18.68 -22.09
CA LEU A 354 10.95 18.44 -23.16
C LEU A 354 11.58 18.92 -24.48
N GLU A 355 12.30 18.03 -25.18
CA GLU A 355 12.57 18.26 -26.60
C GLU A 355 11.40 17.72 -27.43
N GLU A 356 10.64 18.66 -27.99
CA GLU A 356 9.71 18.42 -29.10
C GLU A 356 10.47 17.85 -30.31
N GLY A 357 10.21 16.58 -30.62
CA GLY A 357 10.51 16.02 -31.94
C GLY A 357 11.52 14.87 -31.91
N ALA A 358 11.02 13.63 -31.86
CA ALA A 358 11.80 12.49 -32.29
C ALA A 358 10.94 11.51 -33.10
N GLN A 359 11.45 11.18 -34.28
CA GLN A 359 10.81 10.56 -35.42
C GLN A 359 10.31 9.14 -35.18
N ALA A 360 9.18 8.80 -35.81
CA ALA A 360 8.56 7.49 -35.79
C ALA A 360 9.39 6.43 -36.56
N VAL A 361 9.65 5.29 -35.93
CA VAL A 361 10.10 4.06 -36.58
C VAL A 361 8.86 3.23 -36.94
N PRO A 362 8.68 2.77 -38.20
CA PRO A 362 7.47 2.06 -38.59
C PRO A 362 7.54 0.58 -38.16
N ILE A 363 6.48 0.07 -37.54
CA ILE A 363 6.29 -1.37 -37.30
C ILE A 363 5.25 -1.90 -38.27
N ARG A 364 5.63 -2.95 -39.01
CA ARG A 364 4.81 -3.72 -39.95
C ARG A 364 3.51 -4.22 -39.32
N ASN A 365 2.39 -3.93 -39.97
CA ASN A 365 1.09 -4.54 -39.72
C ASN A 365 1.07 -5.98 -40.27
N GLU A 366 0.80 -6.97 -39.43
CA GLU A 366 0.20 -8.22 -39.88
C GLU A 366 -1.19 -8.36 -39.27
N SER A 367 -2.16 -8.39 -40.17
CA SER A 367 -3.60 -8.34 -39.96
C SER A 367 -4.14 -9.74 -39.63
N PHE A 368 -4.90 -9.88 -38.55
CA PHE A 368 -5.92 -10.93 -38.45
C PHE A 368 -7.23 -10.32 -37.94
N ALA A 369 -8.28 -10.60 -38.71
CA ALA A 369 -9.58 -9.96 -38.71
C ALA A 369 -10.44 -10.26 -37.47
N ASN A 370 -11.32 -9.30 -37.17
CA ASN A 370 -12.28 -9.25 -36.06
C ASN A 370 -13.54 -10.10 -36.33
N PRO A 371 -14.35 -10.41 -35.31
CA PRO A 371 -15.72 -9.89 -35.33
C PRO A 371 -16.23 -9.27 -34.01
N GLN A 372 -16.61 -7.99 -34.12
CA GLN A 372 -17.64 -7.15 -33.43
C GLN A 372 -18.25 -7.53 -32.05
N LEU A 373 -18.09 -6.61 -31.06
CA LEU A 373 -19.07 -5.99 -30.11
C LEU A 373 -18.37 -5.53 -28.79
N PRO A 374 -18.94 -4.61 -27.96
CA PRO A 374 -19.37 -3.22 -28.18
C PRO A 374 -18.46 -2.16 -27.47
N ASP A 375 -18.54 -0.92 -27.95
CA ASP A 375 -18.07 0.39 -27.42
C ASP A 375 -16.80 0.46 -26.57
N ALA A 376 -15.73 0.89 -27.23
CA ALA A 376 -14.39 1.11 -26.69
C ALA A 376 -14.09 2.62 -26.57
N ASP A 377 -14.65 3.30 -25.56
CA ASP A 377 -14.33 4.71 -25.26
C ASP A 377 -14.24 5.00 -23.75
N ALA A 378 -13.66 4.09 -22.95
CA ALA A 378 -13.31 4.35 -21.56
C ALA A 378 -11.79 4.29 -21.38
N PRO A 379 -11.11 5.35 -20.87
CA PRO A 379 -9.71 5.28 -20.48
C PRO A 379 -9.54 4.22 -19.40
N SER A 380 -8.57 3.31 -19.56
CA SER A 380 -8.26 2.28 -18.57
C SER A 380 -7.28 2.83 -17.53
N TYR A 381 -7.72 2.86 -16.27
CA TYR A 381 -6.98 3.41 -15.13
C TYR A 381 -6.29 2.29 -14.35
N GLY A 382 -5.28 2.62 -13.53
CA GLY A 382 -4.61 1.67 -12.65
C GLY A 382 -5.60 0.97 -11.70
N GLU A 383 -5.73 -0.34 -11.83
CA GLU A 383 -6.58 -1.18 -10.97
C GLU A 383 -5.75 -1.83 -9.86
N ALA A 384 -6.13 -1.61 -8.61
CA ALA A 384 -5.51 -2.24 -7.44
C ALA A 384 -6.55 -3.09 -6.70
N GLY A 385 -6.25 -4.34 -6.36
CA GLY A 385 -7.19 -5.17 -5.58
C GLY A 385 -7.19 -4.75 -4.11
N ILE A 386 -8.23 -5.14 -3.38
CA ILE A 386 -8.41 -4.86 -1.94
C ILE A 386 -7.17 -5.13 -1.06
N GLU A 387 -6.33 -6.10 -1.43
CA GLU A 387 -5.10 -6.47 -0.70
C GLU A 387 -3.83 -5.98 -1.40
N GLY A 388 -3.92 -4.93 -2.24
CA GLY A 388 -2.88 -4.62 -3.24
C GLY A 388 -2.89 -5.57 -4.44
N LEU A 389 -3.93 -6.41 -4.55
CA LEU A 389 -4.11 -7.47 -5.54
C LEU A 389 -4.62 -6.94 -6.90
N GLY A 390 -3.88 -6.03 -7.54
CA GLY A 390 -4.29 -5.36 -8.78
C GLY A 390 -4.47 -6.31 -9.95
N LEU A 391 -5.69 -6.57 -10.37
CA LEU A 391 -5.98 -7.47 -11.47
C LEU A 391 -6.30 -6.71 -12.73
N GLY A 392 -5.26 -6.13 -13.34
CA GLY A 392 -5.37 -5.57 -14.67
C GLY A 392 -5.88 -6.62 -15.65
N THR A 393 -7.14 -6.50 -16.07
CA THR A 393 -7.61 -7.08 -17.32
C THR A 393 -6.92 -6.33 -18.45
N GLY A 394 -5.98 -7.01 -19.11
CA GLY A 394 -5.14 -6.40 -20.14
C GLY A 394 -5.93 -5.93 -21.37
N ARG A 395 -5.27 -4.98 -22.06
CA ARG A 395 -5.59 -4.31 -23.35
C ARG A 395 -6.28 -2.95 -23.24
N ALA A 396 -5.60 -1.94 -22.70
CA ALA A 396 -5.90 -0.53 -23.00
C ALA A 396 -4.78 0.48 -22.62
N PHE A 397 -3.53 0.07 -22.41
CA PHE A 397 -2.42 1.00 -22.09
C PHE A 397 -1.56 1.37 -23.32
N GLN A 398 -2.18 1.81 -24.41
CA GLN A 398 -1.42 2.32 -25.57
C GLN A 398 -1.53 3.84 -25.76
N GLN A 399 -2.24 4.57 -24.89
CA GLN A 399 -2.61 5.96 -25.18
C GLN A 399 -2.24 7.03 -24.14
N MET A 400 -1.52 6.71 -23.06
CA MET A 400 -0.91 7.73 -22.19
C MET A 400 0.56 7.43 -21.90
N ARG A 401 1.40 7.62 -22.94
CA ARG A 401 2.84 7.85 -22.73
C ARG A 401 3.00 9.29 -22.24
N GLY A 402 3.38 9.47 -20.98
CA GLY A 402 3.81 10.78 -20.43
C GLY A 402 3.12 11.25 -19.14
N SER A 403 2.14 10.53 -18.59
CA SER A 403 1.45 10.93 -17.34
C SER A 403 1.96 10.13 -16.14
N ARG A 404 2.10 10.79 -14.97
CA ARG A 404 2.51 10.16 -13.71
C ARG A 404 1.55 9.00 -13.38
N SER A 405 2.06 7.78 -13.33
CA SER A 405 1.25 6.55 -13.14
C SER A 405 1.60 5.84 -11.83
N ASP A 406 0.65 5.06 -11.31
CA ASP A 406 0.82 4.20 -10.13
C ASP A 406 1.93 3.17 -10.42
N ALA A 407 3.03 3.28 -9.67
CA ALA A 407 4.26 2.57 -9.94
C ALA A 407 4.09 1.08 -9.59
N VAL A 408 3.39 0.80 -8.50
CA VAL A 408 3.04 -0.54 -8.05
C VAL A 408 2.01 -1.19 -8.99
N GLY A 409 1.00 -0.44 -9.40
CA GLY A 409 0.02 -0.88 -10.39
C GLY A 409 0.70 -1.32 -11.69
N SER A 410 1.67 -0.53 -12.16
CA SER A 410 2.44 -0.85 -13.36
C SER A 410 3.30 -2.12 -13.22
N LEU A 411 3.84 -2.41 -12.03
CA LEU A 411 4.65 -3.59 -11.76
C LEU A 411 3.82 -4.87 -11.84
N LEU A 412 2.61 -4.83 -11.29
CA LEU A 412 1.73 -5.98 -11.11
C LEU A 412 0.74 -6.21 -12.27
N GLU A 413 0.62 -5.25 -13.18
CA GLU A 413 -0.25 -5.32 -14.35
C GLU A 413 0.00 -6.61 -15.17
N GLY A 414 -1.03 -7.46 -15.28
CA GLY A 414 -0.95 -8.74 -15.99
C GLY A 414 -0.22 -9.87 -15.23
N TYR A 415 0.43 -9.58 -14.09
CA TYR A 415 1.09 -10.62 -13.28
C TYR A 415 0.08 -11.63 -12.73
N TYR A 416 -1.11 -11.17 -12.34
CA TYR A 416 -2.12 -12.02 -11.73
C TYR A 416 -2.79 -13.00 -12.69
N ASP A 417 -2.74 -12.75 -13.99
CA ASP A 417 -3.14 -13.78 -14.95
C ASP A 417 -2.19 -14.97 -14.85
N TYR A 418 -0.88 -14.76 -14.69
CA TYR A 418 0.06 -15.85 -14.42
C TYR A 418 -0.26 -16.57 -13.10
N ILE A 419 -0.68 -15.84 -12.05
CA ILE A 419 -1.14 -16.47 -10.80
C ILE A 419 -2.33 -17.41 -11.07
N ARG A 420 -3.38 -16.94 -11.74
CA ARG A 420 -4.56 -17.78 -12.04
C ARG A 420 -4.21 -19.02 -12.86
N HIS A 421 -3.38 -18.85 -13.89
CA HIS A 421 -2.90 -19.97 -14.71
C HIS A 421 -2.07 -20.95 -13.89
N SER A 422 -1.16 -20.46 -13.03
CA SER A 422 -0.33 -21.31 -12.17
C SER A 422 -1.16 -22.13 -11.19
N ILE A 423 -2.20 -21.54 -10.58
CA ILE A 423 -3.15 -22.26 -9.73
C ILE A 423 -3.83 -23.38 -10.51
N THR A 424 -4.30 -23.09 -11.72
CA THR A 424 -5.02 -24.06 -12.57
C THR A 424 -4.11 -25.23 -12.96
N VAL A 425 -2.89 -24.93 -13.40
CA VAL A 425 -1.88 -25.94 -13.77
C VAL A 425 -1.48 -26.78 -12.55
N THR A 426 -1.32 -26.16 -11.38
CA THR A 426 -0.97 -26.87 -10.14
C THR A 426 -2.10 -27.82 -9.71
N LEU A 427 -3.35 -27.36 -9.75
CA LEU A 427 -4.49 -28.24 -9.42
C LEU A 427 -4.61 -29.40 -10.41
N PHE A 428 -4.38 -29.16 -11.71
CA PHE A 428 -4.40 -30.21 -12.72
C PHE A 428 -3.26 -31.22 -12.53
N THR A 429 -2.04 -30.75 -12.29
CA THR A 429 -0.87 -31.62 -12.06
C THR A 429 -1.03 -32.47 -10.80
N ARG A 430 -1.52 -31.88 -9.70
CA ARG A 430 -1.80 -32.62 -8.45
C ARG A 430 -2.87 -33.69 -8.63
N THR A 431 -3.96 -33.38 -9.34
CA THR A 431 -5.03 -34.36 -9.59
C THR A 431 -4.54 -35.49 -10.51
N ALA A 432 -3.75 -35.19 -11.54
CA ALA A 432 -3.13 -36.20 -12.42
C ALA A 432 -2.15 -37.12 -11.66
N VAL A 433 -1.30 -36.57 -10.79
CA VAL A 433 -0.38 -37.35 -9.95
C VAL A 433 -1.15 -38.24 -8.98
N ALA A 434 -2.17 -37.70 -8.30
CA ALA A 434 -3.02 -38.47 -7.40
C ALA A 434 -3.74 -39.63 -8.13
N ALA A 435 -4.33 -39.36 -9.30
CA ALA A 435 -4.97 -40.39 -10.12
C ALA A 435 -3.96 -41.48 -10.55
N THR A 436 -2.75 -41.09 -10.93
CA THR A 436 -1.67 -42.03 -11.31
C THR A 436 -1.27 -42.92 -10.13
N LEU A 437 -1.08 -42.34 -8.93
CA LEU A 437 -0.77 -43.09 -7.71
C LEU A 437 -1.88 -44.06 -7.33
N VAL A 438 -3.15 -43.66 -7.46
CA VAL A 438 -4.30 -44.55 -7.23
C VAL A 438 -4.30 -45.72 -8.21
N VAL A 439 -4.06 -45.48 -9.50
CA VAL A 439 -3.98 -46.54 -10.52
C VAL A 439 -2.82 -47.50 -10.22
N LEU A 440 -1.65 -46.98 -9.85
CA LEU A 440 -0.49 -47.81 -9.47
C LEU A 440 -0.78 -48.64 -8.20
N PHE A 441 -1.45 -48.06 -7.21
CA PHE A 441 -1.83 -48.74 -5.98
C PHE A 441 -2.85 -49.87 -6.23
N VAL A 442 -3.90 -49.60 -7.02
CA VAL A 442 -4.90 -50.61 -7.41
C VAL A 442 -4.25 -51.75 -8.22
N ARG A 443 -3.34 -51.41 -9.14
CA ARG A 443 -2.56 -52.42 -9.90
C ARG A 443 -1.68 -53.28 -8.99
N LYS A 444 -1.04 -52.69 -7.98
CA LYS A 444 -0.23 -53.41 -7.00
C LYS A 444 -1.09 -54.37 -6.15
N ARG A 445 -2.27 -53.92 -5.69
CA ARG A 445 -3.20 -54.76 -4.91
C ARG A 445 -3.85 -55.88 -5.72
N ARG A 446 -4.03 -55.74 -7.04
CA ARG A 446 -4.56 -56.81 -7.90
C ARG A 446 -3.52 -57.86 -8.31
N ARG A 447 -2.23 -57.62 -8.06
CA ARG A 447 -1.13 -58.55 -8.33
C ARG A 447 -0.73 -59.39 -7.11
N ILE A 448 -1.28 -59.08 -5.94
CA ILE A 448 -1.24 -59.86 -4.70
C ILE A 448 -2.57 -60.61 -4.63
#